data_AF-L5NA56-F1
#
_entry.id   AF-L5NA56-F1
#
_cell.length_a   1.000
_cell.length_b   1.000
_cell.length_c   1.000
_cell.angle_alpha   90.00
_cell.angle_beta   90.00
_cell.angle_gamma   90.00
#
_symmetry.space_group_name_H-M   'P 1'
#
loop_
_entity.id
_entity.type
_entity.pdbx_description
1 polymer ?
#
loop_
_entity_poly.entity_id
_entity_poly.type
_entity_poly.pdbx_seq_one_letter_code
_entity_poly.pdbx_strand_id
1 'polypeptide(L)' 'MPGPEHELPGFQANPNEFDKCSSCGTLLTSKQEQEMKLCKECQRRHKDKEIEYDESE' A
#
# COMPACT_ATOMS: atom_id res chain seq x y z
N MET A 1 -3.68 17.46 -37.45
CA MET A 1 -3.27 18.27 -36.28
C MET A 1 -4.52 18.60 -35.48
N PRO A 2 -4.48 18.75 -34.15
CA PRO A 2 -3.75 18.05 -33.07
C PRO A 2 -4.74 17.29 -32.14
N GLY A 3 -4.29 16.25 -31.44
CA GLY A 3 -5.12 15.59 -30.41
C GLY A 3 -5.23 16.45 -29.14
N PRO A 4 -6.24 16.20 -28.32
CA PRO A 4 -6.07 16.41 -26.88
C PRO A 4 -6.45 15.16 -26.06
N GLU A 5 -5.54 14.86 -25.15
CA GLU A 5 -5.86 14.55 -23.75
C GLU A 5 -6.33 13.13 -23.43
N HIS A 6 -5.36 12.36 -22.93
CA HIS A 6 -5.53 11.20 -22.07
C HIS A 6 -6.40 11.56 -20.87
N GLU A 7 -7.72 11.58 -21.02
CA GLU A 7 -8.62 11.50 -19.89
C GLU A 7 -8.85 10.01 -19.60
N LEU A 8 -7.92 9.38 -18.86
CA LEU A 8 -8.22 8.13 -18.19
C LEU A 8 -9.41 8.41 -17.26
N PRO A 9 -10.60 7.88 -17.54
CA PRO A 9 -11.79 8.28 -16.82
C PRO A 9 -11.72 7.71 -15.40
N GLY A 10 -11.68 8.61 -14.41
CA GLY A 10 -12.25 8.33 -13.10
C GLY A 10 -11.46 7.40 -12.19
N PHE A 11 -10.23 7.79 -11.81
CA PHE A 11 -9.80 7.51 -10.43
C PHE A 11 -10.56 8.44 -9.47
N GLN A 12 -11.89 8.28 -9.41
CA GLN A 12 -12.63 8.73 -8.24
C GLN A 12 -12.18 7.82 -7.12
N ALA A 13 -11.15 8.24 -6.38
CA ALA A 13 -10.82 7.62 -5.10
C ALA A 13 -12.09 7.71 -4.25
N ASN A 14 -12.81 6.61 -4.13
CA ASN A 14 -13.97 6.53 -3.25
C ASN A 14 -13.46 6.88 -1.86
N PRO A 15 -14.14 7.77 -1.12
CA PRO A 15 -13.75 8.09 0.26
C PRO A 15 -13.85 6.89 1.21
N ASN A 16 -14.47 5.78 0.77
CA ASN A 16 -14.52 4.49 1.44
C ASN A 16 -13.59 3.42 0.83
N GLU A 17 -12.71 3.78 -0.11
CA GLU A 17 -11.70 2.85 -0.61
C GLU A 17 -10.63 2.67 0.47
N PHE A 18 -10.72 1.54 1.18
CA PHE A 18 -9.59 1.02 1.92
C PHE A 18 -8.42 0.88 0.94
N ASP A 19 -7.30 1.55 1.23
CA ASP A 19 -6.06 1.36 0.47
C ASP A 19 -5.76 -0.13 0.31
N LYS A 20 -5.12 -0.51 -0.79
CA LYS A 20 -4.71 -1.89 -1.02
C LYS A 20 -3.26 -2.08 -0.60
N CYS A 21 -2.97 -3.24 -0.03
CA CYS A 21 -1.62 -3.66 0.29
C CYS A 21 -0.76 -3.62 -0.97
N SER A 22 0.33 -2.87 -0.94
CA SER A 22 1.25 -2.71 -2.06
C SER A 22 1.91 -4.04 -2.46
N SER A 23 1.99 -5.01 -1.54
CA SER A 23 2.63 -6.30 -1.78
C SER A 23 1.68 -7.38 -2.29
N CYS A 24 0.42 -7.41 -1.83
CA CYS A 24 -0.50 -8.52 -2.12
C CYS A 24 -1.89 -8.09 -2.58
N GLY A 25 -2.20 -6.79 -2.64
CA GLY A 25 -3.49 -6.27 -3.07
C GLY A 25 -4.63 -6.40 -2.06
N THR A 26 -4.38 -6.97 -0.87
CA THR A 26 -5.38 -7.09 0.21
C THR A 26 -5.82 -5.72 0.71
N LEU A 27 -7.11 -5.55 1.01
CA LEU A 27 -7.63 -4.29 1.57
C LEU A 27 -7.04 -4.01 2.96
N LEU A 28 -6.57 -2.78 3.15
CA LEU A 28 -5.98 -2.28 4.39
C LEU A 28 -7.09 -1.75 5.28
N THR A 29 -7.43 -2.54 6.29
CA THR A 29 -8.57 -2.27 7.18
C THR A 29 -8.23 -1.38 8.37
N SER A 30 -6.95 -1.27 8.71
CA SER A 30 -6.46 -0.53 9.87
C SER A 30 -5.68 0.72 9.46
N LYS A 31 -5.70 1.78 10.29
CA LYS A 31 -4.89 3.00 10.06
C LYS A 31 -3.38 2.69 9.91
N GLN A 32 -2.86 1.79 10.74
CA GLN A 32 -1.46 1.34 10.67
C GLN A 32 -1.15 0.60 9.35
N GLU A 33 -2.14 -0.10 8.79
CA GLU A 33 -2.00 -0.77 7.50
C GLU A 33 -1.90 0.26 6.38
N GLN A 34 -2.78 1.28 6.39
CA GLN A 34 -2.77 2.40 5.45
C GLN A 34 -1.47 3.21 5.52
N GLU A 35 -0.96 3.48 6.73
CA GLU A 35 0.29 4.23 6.93
C GLU A 35 1.50 3.52 6.30
N MET A 36 1.62 2.21 6.51
CA MET A 36 2.69 1.41 5.88
C MET A 36 2.37 0.95 4.46
N LYS A 37 1.16 1.23 3.94
CA LYS A 37 0.62 0.71 2.67
C LYS A 37 0.75 -0.80 2.50
N LEU A 38 0.75 -1.54 3.61
CA LEU A 38 0.98 -2.99 3.69
C LEU A 38 0.01 -3.60 4.69
N CYS A 39 -0.55 -4.77 4.35
CA CYS A 39 -1.42 -5.49 5.27
C CYS A 39 -0.60 -6.10 6.41
N LYS A 40 -1.26 -6.41 7.53
CA LYS A 40 -0.60 -7.00 8.72
C LYS A 40 0.27 -8.23 8.40
N GLU A 41 -0.16 -9.06 7.47
CA GLU A 41 0.59 -10.25 7.02
C GLU A 41 1.93 -9.85 6.37
N CYS A 42 1.89 -8.91 5.43
CA CYS A 42 3.09 -8.39 4.77
C CYS A 42 3.96 -7.61 5.75
N GLN A 43 3.38 -6.82 6.64
CA GLN A 43 4.12 -6.11 7.69
C GLN A 43 4.88 -7.07 8.61
N ARG A 44 4.26 -8.19 9.01
CA ARG A 44 4.94 -9.21 9.83
C ARG A 44 6.13 -9.81 9.09
N ARG A 45 5.97 -10.16 7.81
CA ARG A 45 7.06 -10.68 6.97
C ARG A 45 8.20 -9.67 6.76
N HIS A 46 7.87 -8.38 6.74
CA HIS A 46 8.88 -7.31 6.67
C HIS A 46 9.61 -7.13 7.99
N LYS A 47 8.88 -7.05 9.11
CA LYS A 47 9.48 -6.96 10.45
C LYS A 47 10.40 -8.12 10.78
N ASP A 48 10.00 -9.34 10.42
CA ASP A 48 10.82 -10.54 10.63
C ASP A 48 12.20 -10.43 9.95
N LYS A 49 12.26 -9.76 8.79
CA LYS A 49 13.51 -9.49 8.06
C LYS A 49 14.30 -8.29 8.59
N GLU A 50 13.63 -7.31 9.18
CA GLU A 50 14.30 -6.13 9.74
C GLU A 50 14.94 -6.42 11.11
N ILE A 51 14.38 -7.36 11.88
CA ILE A 51 14.94 -7.76 13.20
C ILE A 51 16.30 -8.44 13.05
N GLU A 52 16.63 -9.06 11.92
CA GLU A 52 17.93 -9.70 11.69
C GLU A 52 19.11 -8.71 11.57
N TYR A 53 18.84 -7.40 11.44
CA TYR A 53 19.87 -6.36 11.29
C TYR A 53 20.10 -5.48 12.53
N ASP A 54 19.36 -5.70 13.63
CA ASP A 54 19.43 -4.90 14.86
C ASP A 54 20.01 -5.70 16.04
N GLU A 55 21.03 -6.52 15.79
CA GLU A 55 21.80 -7.21 16.85
C GLU A 55 23.32 -7.08 16.66
N SER A 56 23.76 -5.98 16.04
CA SER A 56 25.18 -5.66 15.92
C SER A 56 25.47 -4.18 16.24
N GLU A 57 25.45 -3.83 17.53
CA GLU A 57 26.39 -2.85 18.08
C GLU A 57 26.80 -3.19 19.51
#